data_AF-A0A9N8EXA3-F1
#
_entry.id   AF-A0A9N8EXA3-F1
#
_cell.length_a   1.000
_cell.length_b   1.000
_cell.length_c   1.000
_cell.angle_alpha   90.00
_cell.angle_beta   90.00
_cell.angle_gamma   90.00
#
_symmetry.space_group_name_H-M   'P 1'
#
loop_
_entity.id
_entity.type
_entity.pdbx_description
1 polymer ?
#
loop_
_entity_poly.entity_id
_entity_poly.type
_entity_poly.pdbx_seq_one_letter_code
_entity_poly.pdbx_strand_id
1 'polypeptide(L)'
;MPNPMNSREEDELPVASESDVDSTWSEEGREAPKPEGKTLNQTLARTETNAVHCLRFVVFLVLVSAAVLVSAAVFLYMERDEQNTFESQFYDLASRLVEGFHSNAKLRVQVADMLAVSLTSSAIATNQVWPFVTFQDFDARATAARSILGSQYLAVYPHVTKELRETWEEYSQDVNNLDWVNESAAFQEDFFDRHNRSASVTRLTRRLQEVADSDLAALDEEGEPLVNNTVPWDGTYGTSAQIYRTGDPENPDDFGAWVNEDEDAPGPFYPMWQVSPTAQSTLGSVNYNVIDPFYPGSYIGAVTLVKSLGEAVFAGVWNVDENGYIDENDDYDYRETPVSSLMYPIFDIRL
;
A
#
# COMPACT_ATOMS: atom_id res chain seq x y z
N MET A 1 9.18 23.55 12.15
CA MET A 1 8.36 24.74 12.49
C MET A 1 7.31 24.30 13.50
N PRO A 2 7.24 24.90 14.69
CA PRO A 2 6.31 24.45 15.74
C PRO A 2 4.93 25.06 15.52
N ASN A 3 3.89 24.24 15.71
CA ASN A 3 2.49 24.66 15.65
C ASN A 3 2.04 25.06 17.07
N PRO A 4 1.55 26.28 17.30
CA PRO A 4 1.09 26.69 18.62
C PRO A 4 -0.40 26.31 18.81
N MET A 5 -0.68 25.87 20.03
CA MET A 5 -1.89 26.12 20.81
C MET A 5 -3.21 26.42 20.08
N ASN A 6 -4.23 25.61 20.36
CA ASN A 6 -5.55 26.19 20.63
C ASN A 6 -6.27 25.40 21.73
N SER A 7 -5.95 25.74 22.97
CA SER A 7 -6.80 25.55 24.13
C SER A 7 -7.98 26.51 24.01
N ARG A 8 -9.19 25.98 23.77
CA ARG A 8 -10.39 26.79 23.84
C ARG A 8 -11.09 26.51 25.15
N GLU A 9 -11.02 27.55 25.99
CA GLU A 9 -11.67 27.75 27.26
C GLU A 9 -13.20 27.59 27.19
N GLU A 10 -13.71 27.21 28.35
CA GLU A 10 -15.08 27.23 28.82
C GLU A 10 -15.69 28.64 28.71
N ASP A 11 -16.98 28.72 28.39
CA ASP A 11 -17.82 29.85 28.81
C ASP A 11 -19.18 29.29 29.21
N GLU A 12 -19.30 29.00 30.51
CA GLU A 12 -20.56 29.00 31.24
C GLU A 12 -21.11 30.43 31.31
N LEU A 13 -22.39 30.63 30.99
CA LEU A 13 -23.17 31.77 31.51
C LEU A 13 -24.67 31.42 31.68
N PRO A 14 -25.41 32.17 32.54
CA PRO A 14 -26.33 31.59 33.50
C PRO A 14 -27.81 32.00 33.32
N VAL A 15 -28.66 31.24 34.01
CA VAL A 15 -29.88 31.61 34.78
C VAL A 15 -30.48 33.03 34.59
N ALA A 16 -31.76 33.07 34.20
CA ALA A 16 -32.81 33.99 34.68
C ALA A 16 -34.17 33.31 34.38
N SER A 17 -34.99 32.81 35.31
CA SER A 17 -35.64 33.36 36.51
C SER A 17 -36.63 34.51 36.25
N GLU A 18 -37.89 34.23 36.61
CA GLU A 18 -38.97 35.16 36.99
C GLU A 18 -39.70 35.95 35.89
N SER A 19 -41.00 35.69 35.74
CA SER A 19 -42.03 36.48 36.44
C SER A 19 -43.44 35.99 36.11
N ASP A 20 -44.02 35.31 37.10
CA ASP A 20 -45.47 35.25 37.29
C ASP A 20 -45.99 36.69 37.48
N VAL A 21 -46.97 37.09 36.67
CA VAL A 21 -47.81 38.26 36.96
C VAL A 21 -49.26 37.82 36.87
N ASP A 22 -49.71 37.26 37.98
CA ASP A 22 -51.10 37.25 38.41
C ASP A 22 -51.53 38.70 38.69
N SER A 23 -52.53 39.19 37.98
CA SER A 23 -53.25 40.40 38.36
C SER A 23 -54.73 40.20 38.14
N THR A 24 -55.28 39.36 39.01
CA THR A 24 -56.69 39.31 39.38
C THR A 24 -57.13 40.68 39.92
N TRP A 25 -57.82 41.48 39.10
CA TRP A 25 -58.54 42.68 39.53
C TRP A 25 -60.05 42.46 39.37
N SER A 26 -60.68 42.13 40.49
CA SER A 26 -62.10 42.34 40.72
C SER A 26 -62.33 43.82 40.97
N GLU A 27 -63.10 44.50 40.12
CA GLU A 27 -63.82 45.70 40.54
C GLU A 27 -65.29 45.64 40.13
N GLU A 28 -66.05 45.91 41.17
CA GLU A 28 -67.46 45.78 41.38
C GLU A 28 -68.16 47.09 40.99
N GLY A 29 -69.34 46.95 40.38
CA GLY A 29 -70.44 47.90 40.50
C GLY A 29 -70.25 49.33 39.95
N ARG A 30 -70.85 49.61 38.79
CA ARG A 30 -71.57 50.89 38.61
C ARG A 30 -72.64 50.83 37.52
N GLU A 31 -73.73 51.49 37.87
CA GLU A 31 -75.06 51.43 37.29
C GLU A 31 -75.17 51.86 35.82
N ALA A 32 -76.16 51.25 35.17
CA ALA A 32 -76.51 51.41 33.77
C ALA A 32 -77.23 52.74 33.47
N PRO A 33 -76.71 53.55 32.52
CA PRO A 33 -77.52 54.48 31.76
C PRO A 33 -77.96 53.81 30.45
N LYS A 34 -79.27 53.57 30.29
CA LYS A 34 -79.92 53.13 29.04
C LYS A 34 -79.59 54.09 27.88
N PRO A 35 -78.93 53.64 26.79
CA PRO A 35 -78.82 54.42 25.57
C PRO A 35 -79.73 53.81 24.49
N GLU A 36 -80.98 54.27 24.45
CA GLU A 36 -81.86 54.08 23.30
C GLU A 36 -81.33 54.94 22.15
N GLY A 37 -80.48 54.36 21.29
CA GLY A 37 -79.98 55.03 20.07
C GLY A 37 -78.63 54.55 19.49
N LYS A 38 -78.13 53.35 19.80
CA LYS A 38 -76.78 52.88 19.35
C LYS A 38 -76.76 51.61 18.46
N THR A 39 -77.90 51.16 17.96
CA THR A 39 -78.00 49.85 17.26
C THR A 39 -77.31 49.81 15.89
N LEU A 40 -77.14 50.96 15.22
CA LEU A 40 -76.54 51.02 13.88
C LEU A 40 -75.01 51.20 13.89
N ASN A 41 -74.47 51.98 14.83
CA ASN A 41 -73.02 52.21 14.93
C ASN A 41 -72.25 51.01 15.52
N GLN A 42 -72.88 50.23 16.41
CA GLN A 42 -72.28 48.99 16.94
C GLN A 42 -72.23 47.85 15.91
N THR A 43 -73.21 47.78 15.01
CA THR A 43 -73.23 46.78 13.93
C THR A 43 -72.22 47.12 12.84
N LEU A 44 -72.06 48.41 12.49
CA LEU A 44 -71.00 48.91 11.61
C LEU A 44 -69.59 48.65 12.16
N ALA A 45 -69.36 48.98 13.44
CA ALA A 45 -68.06 48.73 14.08
C ALA A 45 -67.70 47.24 14.08
N ARG A 46 -68.66 46.34 14.27
CA ARG A 46 -68.40 44.89 14.30
C ARG A 46 -68.06 44.31 12.93
N THR A 47 -68.70 44.79 11.84
CA THR A 47 -68.34 44.37 10.48
C THR A 47 -66.98 44.91 10.05
N GLU A 48 -66.63 46.13 10.49
CA GLU A 48 -65.33 46.72 10.23
C GLU A 48 -64.21 45.95 10.95
N THR A 49 -64.39 45.57 12.22
CA THR A 49 -63.40 44.76 12.96
C THR A 49 -63.13 43.42 12.27
N ASN A 50 -64.17 42.75 11.75
CA ASN A 50 -64.01 41.49 11.02
C ASN A 50 -63.27 41.68 9.69
N ALA A 51 -63.53 42.77 8.96
CA ALA A 51 -62.79 43.10 7.74
C ALA A 51 -61.31 43.39 8.04
N VAL A 52 -61.01 44.13 9.11
CA VAL A 52 -59.64 44.38 9.57
C VAL A 52 -58.94 43.08 9.98
N HIS A 53 -59.63 42.17 10.68
CA HIS A 53 -59.07 40.86 11.02
C HIS A 53 -58.81 40.00 9.78
N CYS A 54 -59.71 39.99 8.80
CA CYS A 54 -59.51 39.28 7.53
C CYS A 54 -58.31 39.83 6.77
N LEU A 55 -58.20 41.16 6.65
CA LEU A 55 -57.05 41.81 6.03
C LEU A 55 -55.74 41.44 6.74
N ARG A 56 -55.71 41.50 8.08
CA ARG A 56 -54.52 41.12 8.87
C ARG A 56 -54.12 39.66 8.64
N PHE A 57 -55.11 38.77 8.56
CA PHE A 57 -54.86 37.36 8.28
C PHE A 57 -54.31 37.12 6.87
N VAL A 58 -54.84 37.82 5.86
CA VAL A 58 -54.33 37.75 4.48
C VAL A 58 -52.89 38.27 4.41
N VAL A 59 -52.60 39.41 5.05
CA VAL A 59 -51.23 39.94 5.12
C VAL A 59 -50.30 38.95 5.81
N PHE A 60 -50.72 38.34 6.92
CA PHE A 60 -49.94 37.29 7.59
C PHE A 60 -49.66 36.10 6.67
N LEU A 61 -50.66 35.60 5.94
CA LEU A 61 -50.47 34.52 4.97
C LEU A 61 -49.49 34.88 3.84
N VAL A 62 -49.56 36.12 3.32
CA VAL A 62 -48.64 36.61 2.30
C VAL A 62 -47.21 36.69 2.83
N LEU A 63 -47.03 37.14 4.07
CA LEU A 63 -45.71 37.18 4.70
C LEU A 63 -45.15 35.78 4.95
N VAL A 64 -45.99 34.85 5.41
CA VAL A 64 -45.60 33.45 5.61
C VAL A 64 -45.24 32.79 4.27
N SER A 65 -46.04 32.99 3.22
CA SER A 65 -45.74 32.41 1.90
C SER A 65 -44.45 32.96 1.31
N ALA A 66 -44.22 34.28 1.42
CA ALA A 66 -42.97 34.90 0.99
C ALA A 66 -41.77 34.35 1.77
N ALA A 67 -41.88 34.20 3.09
CA ALA A 67 -40.83 33.61 3.92
C ALA A 67 -40.52 32.17 3.51
N VAL A 68 -41.55 31.33 3.31
CA VAL A 68 -41.38 29.93 2.86
C VAL A 68 -40.70 29.88 1.49
N LEU A 69 -41.11 30.74 0.55
CA LEU A 69 -40.53 30.78 -0.79
C LEU A 69 -39.04 31.17 -0.77
N VAL A 70 -38.67 32.19 0.02
CA VAL A 70 -37.27 32.62 0.14
C VAL A 70 -36.43 31.54 0.81
N SER A 71 -36.92 30.95 1.90
CA SER A 71 -36.21 29.85 2.59
C SER A 71 -36.01 28.64 1.68
N ALA A 72 -37.03 28.26 0.91
CA ALA A 72 -36.92 27.17 -0.06
C ALA A 72 -35.92 27.50 -1.18
N ALA A 73 -35.91 28.74 -1.68
CA ALA A 73 -34.96 29.17 -2.69
C ALA A 73 -33.51 29.14 -2.19
N VAL A 74 -33.26 29.61 -0.96
CA VAL A 74 -31.93 29.56 -0.34
C VAL A 74 -31.50 28.12 -0.10
N PHE A 75 -32.39 27.27 0.41
CA PHE A 75 -32.10 25.86 0.62
C PHE A 75 -31.70 25.16 -0.69
N LEU A 76 -32.49 25.32 -1.75
CA LEU A 76 -32.18 24.72 -3.06
C LEU A 76 -30.91 25.29 -3.69
N TYR A 77 -30.59 26.56 -3.43
CA TYR A 77 -29.33 27.18 -3.87
C TYR A 77 -28.14 26.60 -3.10
N MET A 78 -28.23 26.53 -1.77
CA MET A 78 -27.19 25.97 -0.90
C MET A 78 -26.95 24.50 -1.20
N GLU A 79 -28.00 23.69 -1.36
CA GLU A 79 -27.88 22.26 -1.69
C GLU A 79 -27.11 22.06 -3.02
N ARG A 80 -27.42 22.87 -4.03
CA ARG A 80 -26.71 22.83 -5.33
C ARG A 80 -25.26 23.32 -5.21
N ASP A 81 -25.02 24.38 -4.46
CA ASP A 81 -23.68 24.95 -4.26
C ASP A 81 -22.79 23.98 -3.47
N GLU A 82 -23.34 23.36 -2.43
CA GLU A 82 -22.68 22.32 -1.63
C GLU A 82 -22.37 21.08 -2.48
N GLN A 83 -23.33 20.59 -3.27
CA GLN A 83 -23.10 19.45 -4.15
C GLN A 83 -22.00 19.75 -5.18
N ASN A 84 -22.06 20.90 -5.85
CA ASN A 84 -21.05 21.30 -6.83
C ASN A 84 -19.66 21.45 -6.19
N THR A 85 -19.60 22.01 -4.98
CA THR A 85 -18.35 22.18 -4.22
C THR A 85 -17.79 20.81 -3.82
N PHE A 86 -18.64 19.91 -3.33
CA PHE A 86 -18.25 18.55 -2.97
C PHE A 86 -17.73 17.76 -4.18
N GLU A 87 -18.45 17.75 -5.30
CA GLU A 87 -18.03 17.07 -6.53
C GLU A 87 -16.69 17.61 -7.03
N SER A 88 -16.52 18.94 -7.06
CA SER A 88 -15.27 19.58 -7.46
C SER A 88 -14.08 19.17 -6.57
N GLN A 89 -14.27 19.20 -5.25
CA GLN A 89 -13.23 18.77 -4.30
C GLN A 89 -12.92 17.28 -4.40
N PHE A 90 -13.95 16.44 -4.61
CA PHE A 90 -13.78 15.01 -4.83
C PHE A 90 -12.95 14.75 -6.08
N TYR A 91 -13.27 15.38 -7.21
CA TYR A 91 -12.52 15.21 -8.45
C TYR A 91 -11.09 15.75 -8.37
N ASP A 92 -10.86 16.88 -7.71
CA ASP A 92 -9.51 17.42 -7.47
C ASP A 92 -8.68 16.51 -6.56
N LEU A 93 -9.28 15.91 -5.52
CA LEU A 93 -8.57 14.95 -4.68
C LEU A 93 -8.29 13.65 -5.44
N ALA A 94 -9.27 13.14 -6.19
CA ALA A 94 -9.12 11.93 -7.00
C ALA A 94 -8.06 12.10 -8.08
N SER A 95 -8.01 13.25 -8.77
CA SER A 95 -6.97 13.52 -9.77
C SER A 95 -5.58 13.57 -9.14
N ARG A 96 -5.41 14.26 -8.00
CA ARG A 96 -4.15 14.31 -7.26
C ARG A 96 -3.69 12.93 -6.80
N LEU A 97 -4.63 12.08 -6.38
CA LEU A 97 -4.34 10.70 -6.01
C LEU A 97 -3.81 9.92 -7.22
N VAL A 98 -4.49 9.96 -8.36
CA VAL A 98 -4.08 9.29 -9.60
C VAL A 98 -2.73 9.81 -10.09
N GLU A 99 -2.53 11.13 -10.10
CA GLU A 99 -1.25 11.77 -10.46
C GLU A 99 -0.12 11.35 -9.52
N GLY A 100 -0.40 11.24 -8.22
CA GLY A 100 0.52 10.73 -7.22
C GLY A 100 0.93 9.28 -7.50
N PHE A 101 -0.04 8.42 -7.81
CA PHE A 101 0.23 7.03 -8.20
C PHE A 101 1.05 6.93 -9.48
N HIS A 102 0.70 7.66 -10.54
CA HIS A 102 1.47 7.69 -11.78
C HIS A 102 2.90 8.19 -11.57
N SER A 103 3.07 9.25 -10.77
CA SER A 103 4.39 9.80 -10.47
C SER A 103 5.25 8.82 -9.67
N ASN A 104 4.64 8.12 -8.70
CA ASN A 104 5.32 7.09 -7.92
C ASN A 104 5.70 5.88 -8.78
N ALA A 105 4.78 5.38 -9.61
CA ALA A 105 5.05 4.29 -10.54
C ALA A 105 6.18 4.64 -11.50
N LYS A 106 6.13 5.84 -12.10
CA LYS A 106 7.19 6.34 -12.99
C LYS A 106 8.55 6.40 -12.29
N LEU A 107 8.61 6.92 -11.07
CA LEU A 107 9.84 6.96 -10.28
C LEU A 107 10.40 5.54 -10.06
N ARG A 108 9.54 4.58 -9.71
CA ARG A 108 9.95 3.18 -9.50
C ARG A 108 10.53 2.57 -10.77
N VAL A 109 9.87 2.76 -11.91
CA VAL A 109 10.37 2.30 -13.21
C VAL A 109 11.74 2.91 -13.51
N GLN A 110 11.90 4.22 -13.30
CA GLN A 110 13.16 4.93 -13.55
C GLN A 110 14.30 4.42 -12.66
N VAL A 111 14.04 4.11 -11.40
CA VAL A 111 15.06 3.55 -10.49
C VAL A 111 15.46 2.14 -10.91
N ALA A 112 14.50 1.30 -11.31
CA ALA A 112 14.77 -0.04 -11.83
C ALA A 112 15.59 0.02 -13.13
N ASP A 113 15.25 0.94 -14.04
CA ASP A 113 16.01 1.19 -15.29
C ASP A 113 17.44 1.66 -14.99
N MET A 114 17.62 2.61 -14.07
CA MET A 114 18.95 3.06 -13.65
C MET A 114 19.79 1.93 -13.05
N LEU A 115 19.19 1.04 -12.25
CA LEU A 115 19.88 -0.14 -11.74
C LEU A 115 20.27 -1.07 -12.89
N ALA A 116 19.35 -1.39 -13.80
CA ALA A 116 19.60 -2.26 -14.95
C ALA A 116 20.73 -1.73 -15.85
N VAL A 117 20.73 -0.42 -16.16
CA VAL A 117 21.79 0.25 -16.92
C VAL A 117 23.13 0.17 -16.18
N SER A 118 23.13 0.36 -14.85
CA SER A 118 24.33 0.24 -14.02
C SER A 118 24.92 -1.17 -14.04
N LEU A 119 24.07 -2.20 -13.91
CA LEU A 119 24.47 -3.60 -13.98
C LEU A 119 25.02 -3.95 -15.38
N THR A 120 24.33 -3.55 -16.44
CA THR A 120 24.76 -3.73 -17.84
C THR A 120 26.11 -3.08 -18.09
N SER A 121 26.28 -1.82 -17.67
CA SER A 121 27.56 -1.12 -17.80
C SER A 121 28.68 -1.82 -17.03
N SER A 122 28.38 -2.40 -15.87
CA SER A 122 29.34 -3.18 -15.10
C SER A 122 29.78 -4.43 -15.86
N ALA A 123 28.84 -5.18 -16.44
CA ALA A 123 29.12 -6.37 -17.25
C ALA A 123 30.01 -6.06 -18.46
N ILE A 124 29.70 -4.97 -19.17
CA ILE A 124 30.50 -4.50 -20.31
C ILE A 124 31.92 -4.12 -19.85
N ALA A 125 32.04 -3.41 -18.72
CA ALA A 125 33.34 -2.99 -18.19
C ALA A 125 34.22 -4.18 -17.74
N THR A 126 33.62 -5.26 -17.24
CA THR A 126 34.31 -6.48 -16.82
C THR A 126 34.49 -7.50 -17.95
N ASN A 127 34.03 -7.20 -19.17
CA ASN A 127 33.99 -8.13 -20.31
C ASN A 127 33.27 -9.46 -19.99
N GLN A 128 32.27 -9.43 -19.11
CA GLN A 128 31.40 -10.57 -18.83
C GLN A 128 30.30 -10.66 -19.89
N VAL A 129 29.86 -11.89 -20.19
CA VAL A 129 28.86 -12.17 -21.22
C VAL A 129 27.64 -12.77 -20.54
N TRP A 130 26.46 -12.22 -20.82
CA TRP A 130 25.20 -12.75 -20.30
C TRP A 130 24.96 -14.20 -20.77
N PRO A 131 24.43 -15.11 -19.92
CA PRO A 131 24.01 -14.92 -18.53
C PRO A 131 25.14 -14.93 -17.49
N PHE A 132 26.37 -15.29 -17.87
CA PHE A 132 27.55 -15.48 -17.01
C PHE A 132 28.16 -14.17 -16.50
N VAL A 133 27.41 -13.48 -15.64
CA VAL A 133 27.80 -12.21 -15.05
C VAL A 133 27.61 -12.23 -13.53
N THR A 134 28.61 -11.73 -12.80
CA THR A 134 28.53 -11.48 -11.36
C THR A 134 28.83 -10.03 -11.11
N PHE A 135 27.87 -9.32 -10.53
CA PHE A 135 27.98 -7.89 -10.28
C PHE A 135 28.69 -7.62 -8.95
N GLN A 136 29.81 -6.90 -9.01
CA GLN A 136 30.49 -6.39 -7.83
C GLN A 136 29.64 -5.33 -7.12
N ASP A 137 29.70 -5.32 -5.79
CA ASP A 137 28.92 -4.42 -4.92
C ASP A 137 27.41 -4.48 -5.20
N PHE A 138 26.89 -5.62 -5.65
CA PHE A 138 25.47 -5.77 -6.02
C PHE A 138 24.57 -5.32 -4.88
N ASP A 139 24.85 -5.79 -3.66
CA ASP A 139 23.98 -5.55 -2.53
C ASP A 139 23.95 -4.07 -2.10
N ALA A 140 25.06 -3.34 -2.23
CA ALA A 140 25.10 -1.90 -2.00
C ALA A 140 24.24 -1.13 -3.02
N ARG A 141 24.36 -1.48 -4.31
CA ARG A 141 23.58 -0.85 -5.40
C ARG A 141 22.09 -1.18 -5.27
N ALA A 142 21.78 -2.44 -5.01
CA ALA A 142 20.42 -2.94 -4.85
C ALA A 142 19.76 -2.39 -3.58
N THR A 143 20.48 -2.27 -2.46
CA THR A 143 19.99 -1.63 -1.22
C THR A 143 19.58 -0.17 -1.47
N ALA A 144 20.40 0.59 -2.21
CA ALA A 144 20.05 1.95 -2.59
C ALA A 144 18.78 1.98 -3.46
N ALA A 145 18.70 1.13 -4.49
CA ALA A 145 17.54 1.05 -5.37
C ALA A 145 16.26 0.65 -4.60
N ARG A 146 16.33 -0.41 -3.79
CA ARG A 146 15.24 -0.88 -2.92
C ARG A 146 14.68 0.22 -2.04
N SER A 147 15.54 1.04 -1.44
CA SER A 147 15.11 2.11 -0.54
C SER A 147 14.20 3.13 -1.23
N ILE A 148 14.39 3.34 -2.53
CA ILE A 148 13.57 4.25 -3.35
C ILE A 148 12.36 3.50 -3.92
N LEU A 149 12.54 2.24 -4.33
CA LEU A 149 11.47 1.38 -4.83
C LEU A 149 10.43 1.05 -3.74
N GLY A 150 10.83 1.07 -2.48
CA GLY A 150 10.06 0.47 -1.38
C GLY A 150 9.98 -1.05 -1.48
N SER A 151 10.99 -1.69 -2.10
CA SER A 151 11.02 -3.15 -2.27
C SER A 151 11.66 -3.84 -1.06
N GLN A 152 11.10 -4.98 -0.67
CA GLN A 152 11.65 -5.84 0.39
C GLN A 152 12.84 -6.66 -0.07
N TYR A 153 12.92 -7.00 -1.35
CA TYR A 153 14.08 -7.61 -1.98
C TYR A 153 14.23 -7.24 -3.46
N LEU A 154 15.44 -7.40 -3.98
CA LEU A 154 15.76 -7.34 -5.40
C LEU A 154 16.66 -8.51 -5.72
N ALA A 155 16.34 -9.26 -6.77
CA ALA A 155 17.13 -10.39 -7.21
C ALA A 155 17.37 -10.34 -8.72
N VAL A 156 18.48 -10.95 -9.15
CA VAL A 156 18.84 -11.13 -10.55
C VAL A 156 18.49 -12.55 -10.95
N TYR A 157 17.70 -12.69 -12.02
CA TYR A 157 17.31 -13.97 -12.60
C TYR A 157 17.79 -14.05 -14.06
N PRO A 158 18.96 -14.64 -14.33
CA PRO A 158 19.48 -14.75 -15.67
C PRO A 158 18.62 -15.65 -16.56
N HIS A 159 18.54 -15.34 -17.85
CA HIS A 159 17.86 -16.21 -18.82
C HIS A 159 18.82 -17.30 -19.30
N VAL A 160 18.62 -18.53 -18.83
CA VAL A 160 19.47 -19.69 -19.13
C VAL A 160 18.70 -20.65 -20.04
N THR A 161 19.16 -20.84 -21.28
CA THR A 161 18.53 -21.82 -22.18
C THR A 161 18.91 -23.24 -21.79
N LYS A 162 18.21 -24.25 -22.34
CA LYS A 162 18.53 -25.66 -22.10
C LYS A 162 19.98 -25.99 -22.43
N GLU A 163 20.50 -25.43 -23.52
CA GLU A 163 21.87 -25.65 -23.99
C GLU A 163 22.92 -25.01 -23.08
N LEU A 164 22.57 -23.95 -22.36
CA LEU A 164 23.47 -23.23 -21.45
C LEU A 164 23.39 -23.72 -20.01
N ARG A 165 22.45 -24.62 -19.69
CA ARG A 165 22.22 -25.09 -18.32
C ARG A 165 23.47 -25.69 -17.69
N GLU A 166 24.11 -26.65 -18.34
CA GLU A 166 25.30 -27.32 -17.79
C GLU A 166 26.43 -26.32 -17.52
N THR A 167 26.68 -25.41 -18.47
CA THR A 167 27.69 -24.35 -18.31
C THR A 167 27.30 -23.33 -17.24
N TRP A 168 26.01 -23.08 -17.02
CA TRP A 168 25.52 -22.20 -15.96
C TRP A 168 25.73 -22.81 -14.59
N GLU A 169 25.39 -24.09 -14.44
CA GLU A 169 25.59 -24.83 -13.21
C GLU A 169 27.08 -24.86 -12.86
N GLU A 170 27.97 -25.15 -13.82
CA GLU A 170 29.43 -25.03 -13.63
C GLU A 170 29.86 -23.61 -13.21
N TYR A 171 29.38 -22.58 -13.93
CA TYR A 171 29.68 -21.18 -13.63
C TYR A 171 29.27 -20.79 -12.20
N SER A 172 28.07 -21.21 -11.78
CA SER A 172 27.47 -20.87 -10.49
C SER A 172 28.17 -21.56 -9.32
N GLN A 173 28.93 -22.63 -9.58
CA GLN A 173 29.69 -23.39 -8.59
C GLN A 173 31.17 -22.99 -8.53
N ASP A 174 31.65 -22.16 -9.46
CA ASP A 174 33.01 -21.64 -9.40
C ASP A 174 33.15 -20.71 -8.19
N VAL A 175 34.11 -21.03 -7.32
CA VAL A 175 34.48 -20.24 -6.13
C VAL A 175 34.71 -18.77 -6.48
N ASN A 176 35.33 -18.46 -7.62
CA ASN A 176 35.61 -17.08 -8.02
C ASN A 176 34.34 -16.28 -8.35
N ASN A 177 33.24 -16.97 -8.67
CA ASN A 177 31.95 -16.35 -8.96
C ASN A 177 31.04 -16.30 -7.74
N LEU A 178 31.39 -16.97 -6.63
CA LEU A 178 30.62 -17.00 -5.39
C LEU A 178 31.11 -15.98 -4.34
N ASP A 179 32.20 -15.25 -4.60
CA ASP A 179 32.74 -14.23 -3.69
C ASP A 179 31.69 -13.17 -3.28
N TRP A 180 30.73 -12.87 -4.17
CA TRP A 180 29.66 -11.91 -3.88
C TRP A 180 28.81 -12.29 -2.66
N VAL A 181 28.69 -13.57 -2.32
CA VAL A 181 27.89 -14.05 -1.17
C VAL A 181 28.47 -13.48 0.12
N ASN A 182 29.78 -13.67 0.31
CA ASN A 182 30.51 -13.19 1.48
C ASN A 182 30.58 -11.67 1.50
N GLU A 183 30.83 -11.03 0.36
CA GLU A 183 30.85 -9.58 0.24
C GLU A 183 29.50 -8.95 0.59
N SER A 184 28.41 -9.54 0.11
CA SER A 184 27.05 -9.04 0.36
C SER A 184 26.61 -9.27 1.79
N ALA A 185 26.92 -10.43 2.37
CA ALA A 185 26.69 -10.69 3.79
C ALA A 185 27.43 -9.69 4.69
N ALA A 186 28.72 -9.46 4.43
CA ALA A 186 29.53 -8.48 5.16
C ALA A 186 29.00 -7.04 4.97
N PHE A 187 28.55 -6.70 3.77
CA PHE A 187 27.90 -5.41 3.50
C PHE A 187 26.62 -5.25 4.32
N GLN A 188 25.75 -6.27 4.39
CA GLN A 188 24.51 -6.19 5.15
C GLN A 188 24.79 -6.01 6.64
N GLU A 189 25.71 -6.78 7.21
CA GLU A 189 26.13 -6.65 8.62
C GLU A 189 26.58 -5.20 8.92
N ASP A 190 27.52 -4.66 8.13
CA ASP A 190 27.99 -3.28 8.29
C ASP A 190 26.86 -2.24 8.06
N PHE A 191 25.99 -2.49 7.09
CA PHE A 191 24.85 -1.62 6.80
C PHE A 191 23.88 -1.56 7.97
N PHE A 192 23.54 -2.72 8.57
CA PHE A 192 22.69 -2.84 9.75
C PHE A 192 23.30 -2.10 10.94
N ASP A 193 24.59 -2.35 11.23
CA ASP A 193 25.31 -1.73 12.34
C ASP A 193 25.35 -0.20 12.23
N ARG A 194 25.73 0.33 11.06
CA ARG A 194 25.93 1.78 10.87
C ARG A 194 24.64 2.55 10.82
N HIS A 195 23.65 2.01 10.14
CA HIS A 195 22.42 2.75 9.96
C HIS A 195 21.57 2.70 11.22
N ASN A 196 21.86 1.79 12.17
CA ASN A 196 21.14 1.58 13.44
C ASN A 196 19.64 1.81 13.26
N ARG A 197 19.17 1.42 12.09
CA ARG A 197 17.86 1.77 11.59
C ARG A 197 17.05 0.58 12.02
N SER A 198 16.57 0.68 13.26
CA SER A 198 15.16 0.41 13.52
C SER A 198 14.29 1.33 12.64
N ALA A 199 14.51 1.35 11.32
CA ALA A 199 13.75 2.11 10.35
C ALA A 199 12.40 1.45 10.31
N SER A 200 11.56 1.75 11.32
CA SER A 200 10.26 1.10 11.49
C SER A 200 10.41 -0.38 11.16
N VAL A 201 11.08 -1.11 12.06
CA VAL A 201 10.85 -2.54 12.14
C VAL A 201 9.34 -2.65 12.31
N THR A 202 8.60 -2.71 11.20
CA THR A 202 7.23 -3.18 11.15
C THR A 202 7.28 -4.44 12.00
N ARG A 203 6.32 -4.66 12.90
CA ARG A 203 6.31 -5.85 13.78
C ARG A 203 6.74 -7.14 13.06
N LEU A 204 6.49 -7.21 11.75
CA LEU A 204 7.04 -8.14 10.78
C LEU A 204 8.58 -8.36 10.82
N THR A 205 9.43 -7.35 10.60
CA THR A 205 10.90 -7.52 10.70
C THR A 205 11.33 -7.86 12.13
N ARG A 206 10.55 -7.47 13.16
CA ARG A 206 10.85 -7.90 14.54
C ARG A 206 10.52 -9.36 14.72
N ARG A 207 9.44 -9.86 14.10
CA ARG A 207 9.06 -11.26 14.10
C ARG A 207 9.98 -12.11 13.22
N LEU A 208 10.38 -11.64 12.05
CA LEU A 208 11.36 -12.33 11.20
C LEU A 208 12.73 -12.33 11.86
N GLN A 209 13.13 -11.26 12.55
CA GLN A 209 14.31 -11.26 13.39
C GLN A 209 14.11 -12.14 14.62
N GLU A 210 12.96 -12.13 15.30
CA GLU A 210 12.68 -13.03 16.43
C GLU A 210 12.63 -14.51 16.01
N VAL A 211 12.20 -14.81 14.78
CA VAL A 211 12.23 -16.15 14.17
C VAL A 211 13.64 -16.51 13.74
N ALA A 212 14.38 -15.61 13.10
CA ALA A 212 15.79 -15.82 12.76
C ALA A 212 16.67 -15.94 14.02
N ASP A 213 16.41 -15.14 15.06
CA ASP A 213 17.05 -15.20 16.37
C ASP A 213 16.58 -16.43 17.15
N SER A 214 15.33 -16.90 16.94
CA SER A 214 14.80 -18.16 17.48
C SER A 214 15.43 -19.37 16.80
N ASP A 215 15.67 -19.31 15.49
CA ASP A 215 16.38 -20.33 14.71
C ASP A 215 17.88 -20.29 15.00
N LEU A 216 18.46 -19.11 15.27
CA LEU A 216 19.82 -18.95 15.81
C LEU A 216 19.94 -19.41 17.28
N ALA A 217 18.83 -19.44 18.01
CA ALA A 217 18.73 -19.98 19.36
C ALA A 217 18.20 -21.43 19.38
N ALA A 218 17.97 -22.05 18.23
CA ALA A 218 17.74 -23.48 18.15
C ALA A 218 19.03 -24.14 18.64
N LEU A 219 18.98 -24.59 19.87
CA LEU A 219 20.01 -25.44 20.42
C LEU A 219 19.84 -26.81 19.74
N ASP A 220 20.94 -27.48 19.41
CA ASP A 220 20.86 -28.88 19.01
C ASP A 220 20.30 -29.75 20.16
N GLU A 221 20.12 -31.06 19.93
CA GLU A 221 19.65 -31.99 20.98
C GLU A 221 20.55 -31.98 22.23
N GLU A 222 21.76 -31.43 22.15
CA GLU A 222 22.74 -31.33 23.23
C GLU A 222 22.70 -30.00 23.99
N GLY A 223 21.87 -29.05 23.56
CA GLY A 223 21.72 -27.76 24.24
C GLY A 223 22.82 -26.75 23.89
N GLU A 224 23.62 -27.02 22.86
CA GLU A 224 24.60 -26.07 22.35
C GLU A 224 23.93 -25.16 21.32
N PRO A 225 24.18 -23.83 21.35
CA PRO A 225 23.73 -22.97 20.28
C PRO A 225 24.24 -23.55 18.97
N LEU A 226 23.39 -23.62 17.95
CA LEU A 226 23.84 -23.81 16.59
C LEU A 226 24.69 -22.59 16.22
N VAL A 227 25.94 -22.56 16.68
CA VAL A 227 26.92 -21.48 16.46
C VAL A 227 27.28 -21.53 14.99
N ASN A 228 26.56 -20.76 14.17
CA ASN A 228 26.87 -20.64 12.75
C ASN A 228 27.48 -19.29 12.35
N ASN A 229 28.02 -18.52 13.32
CA ASN A 229 28.61 -17.20 13.04
C ASN A 229 30.14 -17.16 13.06
N THR A 230 30.83 -18.30 13.21
CA THR A 230 32.31 -18.36 13.10
C THR A 230 32.83 -19.54 12.29
N VAL A 231 31.95 -20.32 11.66
CA VAL A 231 32.40 -21.23 10.61
C VAL A 231 32.59 -20.36 9.36
N PRO A 232 33.82 -20.16 8.86
CA PRO A 232 34.00 -19.49 7.57
C PRO A 232 33.16 -20.26 6.56
N TRP A 233 32.25 -19.54 5.88
CA TRP A 233 31.39 -20.07 4.81
C TRP A 233 32.17 -21.09 3.97
N ASP A 234 31.85 -22.38 4.13
CA ASP A 234 32.60 -23.47 3.49
C ASP A 234 32.15 -23.73 2.05
N GLY A 235 31.25 -22.89 1.53
CA GLY A 235 30.67 -22.98 0.19
C GLY A 235 29.48 -23.92 0.07
N THR A 236 29.11 -24.67 1.13
CA THR A 236 28.13 -25.77 1.01
C THR A 236 26.77 -25.53 1.65
N TYR A 237 26.60 -24.51 2.50
CA TYR A 237 25.33 -24.27 3.21
C TYR A 237 24.33 -23.34 2.51
N GLY A 238 24.10 -23.51 1.20
CA GLY A 238 22.87 -22.94 0.62
C GLY A 238 22.79 -22.84 -0.88
N THR A 239 23.91 -22.80 -1.61
CA THR A 239 23.83 -22.71 -3.07
C THR A 239 23.69 -24.10 -3.66
N SER A 240 22.55 -24.39 -4.30
CA SER A 240 22.39 -25.66 -5.02
C SER A 240 23.35 -25.70 -6.21
N ALA A 241 24.01 -26.84 -6.42
CA ALA A 241 24.86 -27.08 -7.59
C ALA A 241 24.08 -27.14 -8.90
N GLN A 242 22.80 -27.47 -8.81
CA GLN A 242 21.92 -27.61 -9.96
C GLN A 242 20.80 -26.58 -9.90
N ILE A 243 20.27 -26.23 -11.07
CA ILE A 243 19.00 -25.51 -11.14
C ILE A 243 17.92 -26.41 -10.54
N TYR A 244 17.17 -25.87 -9.59
CA TYR A 244 16.17 -26.62 -8.85
C TYR A 244 14.87 -25.82 -8.71
N ARG A 245 13.81 -26.52 -8.32
CA ARG A 245 12.52 -25.93 -7.93
C ARG A 245 12.09 -26.44 -6.55
N THR A 246 11.14 -25.75 -5.94
CA THR A 246 10.55 -26.17 -4.67
C THR A 246 9.36 -27.08 -4.95
N GLY A 247 9.10 -28.01 -4.04
CA GLY A 247 7.92 -28.86 -4.07
C GLY A 247 8.07 -30.12 -4.93
N ASP A 248 7.53 -31.22 -4.39
CA ASP A 248 7.41 -32.49 -5.10
C ASP A 248 6.13 -32.48 -5.94
N PRO A 249 6.19 -32.59 -7.28
CA PRO A 249 4.98 -32.67 -8.11
C PRO A 249 4.05 -33.83 -7.71
N GLU A 250 4.57 -34.88 -7.07
CA GLU A 250 3.78 -36.00 -6.54
C GLU A 250 3.16 -35.68 -5.16
N ASN A 251 3.74 -34.73 -4.42
CA ASN A 251 3.30 -34.32 -3.09
C ASN A 251 3.30 -32.79 -2.94
N PRO A 252 2.24 -32.10 -3.41
CA PRO A 252 2.25 -30.65 -3.49
C PRO A 252 2.18 -29.94 -2.14
N ASP A 253 1.87 -30.67 -1.06
CA ASP A 253 1.87 -30.13 0.30
C ASP A 253 3.27 -30.07 0.91
N ASP A 254 4.27 -30.71 0.28
CA ASP A 254 5.67 -30.74 0.75
C ASP A 254 6.51 -29.61 0.13
N PHE A 255 6.25 -28.38 0.58
CA PHE A 255 7.00 -27.18 0.16
C PHE A 255 8.49 -27.20 0.56
N GLY A 256 8.91 -28.14 1.41
CA GLY A 256 10.30 -28.26 1.88
C GLY A 256 11.19 -29.12 0.97
N ALA A 257 10.61 -29.85 0.03
CA ALA A 257 11.36 -30.72 -0.88
C ALA A 257 12.03 -29.89 -1.98
N TRP A 258 13.36 -29.96 -2.04
CA TRP A 258 14.15 -29.43 -3.14
C TRP A 258 14.19 -30.48 -4.25
N VAL A 259 13.61 -30.18 -5.41
CA VAL A 259 13.64 -31.07 -6.56
C VAL A 259 14.51 -30.45 -7.63
N ASN A 260 15.63 -31.10 -7.94
CA ASN A 260 16.46 -30.71 -9.08
C ASN A 260 15.61 -30.79 -10.34
N GLU A 261 15.68 -29.77 -11.20
CA GLU A 261 14.96 -29.81 -12.46
C GLU A 261 15.45 -31.00 -13.29
N ASP A 262 14.53 -31.76 -13.88
CA ASP A 262 14.89 -32.88 -14.75
C ASP A 262 15.91 -32.41 -15.79
N GLU A 263 16.98 -33.18 -16.04
CA GLU A 263 17.95 -32.86 -17.10
C GLU A 263 17.26 -32.66 -18.46
N ASP A 264 16.11 -33.33 -18.65
CA ASP A 264 15.29 -33.25 -19.83
C ASP A 264 14.31 -32.06 -19.88
N ALA A 265 14.19 -31.28 -18.80
CA ALA A 265 13.30 -30.12 -18.75
C ALA A 265 13.53 -29.19 -19.96
N PRO A 266 12.45 -28.71 -20.61
CA PRO A 266 12.57 -28.00 -21.89
C PRO A 266 13.22 -26.60 -21.77
N GLY A 267 13.29 -26.03 -20.57
CA GLY A 267 13.71 -24.64 -20.35
C GLY A 267 12.78 -23.62 -21.04
N PRO A 268 13.20 -22.33 -21.12
CA PRO A 268 14.36 -21.76 -20.46
C PRO A 268 14.19 -21.72 -18.94
N PHE A 269 15.31 -21.61 -18.24
CA PHE A 269 15.39 -21.50 -16.79
C PHE A 269 15.70 -20.06 -16.39
N TYR A 270 15.27 -19.70 -15.18
CA TYR A 270 15.51 -18.40 -14.57
C TYR A 270 16.00 -18.59 -13.15
N PRO A 271 17.23 -19.11 -12.99
CA PRO A 271 17.84 -19.31 -11.69
C PRO A 271 18.04 -17.97 -10.97
N MET A 272 17.74 -17.90 -9.68
CA MET A 272 18.15 -16.77 -8.87
C MET A 272 19.68 -16.78 -8.73
N TRP A 273 20.34 -15.66 -9.06
CA TRP A 273 21.80 -15.56 -8.98
C TRP A 273 22.27 -14.68 -7.83
N GLN A 274 21.94 -13.38 -7.84
CA GLN A 274 22.29 -12.45 -6.77
C GLN A 274 21.03 -11.83 -6.16
N VAL A 275 21.03 -11.56 -4.86
CA VAL A 275 19.87 -11.04 -4.13
C VAL A 275 20.28 -10.01 -3.07
N SER A 276 19.40 -9.03 -2.86
CA SER A 276 19.50 -8.00 -1.84
C SER A 276 18.18 -7.97 -1.07
N PRO A 277 18.16 -8.12 0.26
CA PRO A 277 19.33 -8.18 1.11
C PRO A 277 19.91 -9.58 1.01
N THR A 278 21.22 -9.73 1.09
CA THR A 278 21.76 -11.07 1.26
C THR A 278 21.53 -11.51 2.71
N ALA A 279 20.60 -12.45 2.90
CA ALA A 279 20.34 -13.12 4.17
C ALA A 279 20.58 -14.63 4.04
N GLN A 280 20.91 -15.31 5.15
CA GLN A 280 21.19 -16.74 5.14
C GLN A 280 20.05 -17.56 4.51
N SER A 281 18.79 -17.21 4.79
CA SER A 281 17.61 -17.83 4.19
C SER A 281 17.55 -17.67 2.67
N THR A 282 17.98 -16.52 2.15
CA THR A 282 17.98 -16.24 0.71
C THR A 282 19.15 -16.89 -0.02
N LEU A 283 20.24 -17.23 0.67
CA LEU A 283 21.36 -17.95 0.05
C LEU A 283 20.98 -19.37 -0.36
N GLY A 284 20.03 -19.98 0.37
CA GLY A 284 19.36 -21.22 -0.02
C GLY A 284 18.74 -21.16 -1.43
N SER A 285 18.34 -19.97 -1.86
CA SER A 285 17.64 -19.74 -3.13
C SER A 285 18.56 -19.62 -4.34
N VAL A 286 19.89 -19.66 -4.21
CA VAL A 286 20.78 -19.58 -5.38
C VAL A 286 20.56 -20.80 -6.28
N ASN A 287 20.37 -20.56 -7.57
CA ASN A 287 19.90 -21.53 -8.58
C ASN A 287 18.44 -21.97 -8.46
N TYR A 288 17.63 -21.35 -7.61
CA TYR A 288 16.18 -21.53 -7.62
C TYR A 288 15.58 -21.03 -8.93
N ASN A 289 14.92 -21.92 -9.68
CA ASN A 289 14.22 -21.59 -10.91
C ASN A 289 12.90 -20.90 -10.59
N VAL A 290 12.76 -19.62 -10.97
CA VAL A 290 11.56 -18.86 -10.66
C VAL A 290 10.32 -19.34 -11.45
N ILE A 291 10.51 -20.09 -12.54
CA ILE A 291 9.40 -20.77 -13.23
C ILE A 291 9.16 -22.10 -12.53
N ASP A 292 8.45 -22.01 -11.42
CA ASP A 292 8.06 -23.14 -10.60
C ASP A 292 6.56 -23.43 -10.78
N PRO A 293 6.13 -24.66 -11.13
CA PRO A 293 4.72 -25.03 -11.24
C PRO A 293 3.92 -24.83 -9.95
N PHE A 294 4.59 -24.71 -8.80
CA PHE A 294 3.96 -24.40 -7.52
C PHE A 294 3.49 -22.96 -7.38
N TYR A 295 4.04 -22.03 -8.17
CA TYR A 295 3.52 -20.68 -8.18
C TYR A 295 2.14 -20.62 -8.82
N PRO A 296 1.24 -19.74 -8.32
CA PRO A 296 -0.07 -19.56 -8.93
C PRO A 296 0.04 -19.31 -10.43
N GLY A 297 -0.88 -19.88 -11.22
CA GLY A 297 -0.86 -19.74 -12.67
C GLY A 297 -0.87 -18.28 -13.15
N SER A 298 -1.36 -17.34 -12.33
CA SER A 298 -1.27 -15.90 -12.57
C SER A 298 0.17 -15.38 -12.59
N TYR A 299 1.02 -15.86 -11.68
CA TYR A 299 2.44 -15.53 -11.62
C TYR A 299 3.17 -16.06 -12.86
N ILE A 300 2.99 -17.33 -13.18
CA ILE A 300 3.59 -17.95 -14.38
C ILE A 300 3.07 -17.29 -15.67
N GLY A 301 1.79 -16.93 -15.70
CA GLY A 301 1.20 -16.14 -16.78
C GLY A 301 1.85 -14.77 -16.93
N ALA A 302 2.12 -14.06 -15.83
CA ALA A 302 2.81 -12.78 -15.84
C ALA A 302 4.26 -12.90 -16.33
N VAL A 303 5.02 -13.89 -15.83
CA VAL A 303 6.39 -14.20 -16.29
C VAL A 303 6.40 -14.51 -17.79
N THR A 304 5.44 -15.31 -18.26
CA THR A 304 5.29 -15.66 -19.67
C THR A 304 4.94 -14.44 -20.53
N LEU A 305 4.07 -13.55 -20.03
CA LEU A 305 3.70 -12.32 -20.70
C LEU A 305 4.91 -11.38 -20.85
N VAL A 306 5.65 -11.14 -19.76
CA VAL A 306 6.91 -10.36 -19.77
C VAL A 306 7.86 -10.90 -20.82
N LYS A 307 8.09 -12.21 -20.81
CA LYS A 307 8.94 -12.88 -21.80
C LYS A 307 8.45 -12.64 -23.23
N SER A 308 7.14 -12.71 -23.46
CA SER A 308 6.54 -12.56 -24.79
C SER A 308 6.59 -11.13 -25.32
N LEU A 309 6.49 -10.13 -24.43
CA LEU A 309 6.48 -8.71 -24.79
C LEU A 309 7.89 -8.13 -24.85
N GLY A 310 8.84 -8.69 -24.08
CA GLY A 310 10.14 -8.06 -23.86
C GLY A 310 10.03 -6.75 -23.09
N GLU A 311 8.94 -6.55 -22.34
CA GLU A 311 8.67 -5.35 -21.57
C GLU A 311 8.55 -5.69 -20.08
N ALA A 312 9.05 -4.80 -19.23
CA ALA A 312 8.88 -4.92 -17.79
C ALA A 312 7.40 -4.75 -17.42
N VAL A 313 6.78 -5.82 -16.91
CA VAL A 313 5.42 -5.78 -16.38
C VAL A 313 5.51 -5.57 -14.87
N PHE A 314 4.82 -4.56 -14.35
CA PHE A 314 4.59 -4.38 -12.93
C PHE A 314 3.30 -5.09 -12.57
N ALA A 315 3.36 -6.20 -11.84
CA ALA A 315 2.16 -6.90 -11.39
C ALA A 315 2.06 -6.97 -9.86
N GLY A 316 0.95 -6.46 -9.35
CA GLY A 316 0.00 -7.27 -8.59
C GLY A 316 0.15 -7.36 -7.07
N VAL A 317 -0.77 -6.68 -6.38
CA VAL A 317 -1.17 -6.88 -4.98
C VAL A 317 -1.54 -8.36 -4.74
N TRP A 318 -0.91 -8.96 -3.73
CA TRP A 318 -1.36 -10.24 -3.18
C TRP A 318 -2.44 -9.99 -2.14
N ASN A 319 -3.33 -10.98 -2.01
CA ASN A 319 -4.53 -10.94 -1.19
C ASN A 319 -5.65 -10.09 -1.81
N VAL A 320 -6.14 -10.54 -2.96
CA VAL A 320 -7.52 -10.26 -3.39
C VAL A 320 -8.18 -11.62 -3.62
N ASP A 321 -9.33 -11.83 -2.97
CA ASP A 321 -10.14 -13.03 -3.13
C ASP A 321 -10.57 -13.20 -4.60
N GLU A 322 -11.27 -14.29 -4.90
CA GLU A 322 -11.82 -14.55 -6.23
C GLU A 322 -12.75 -13.44 -6.77
N ASN A 323 -13.18 -12.51 -5.90
CA ASN A 323 -14.04 -11.38 -6.22
C ASN A 323 -13.29 -10.04 -6.31
N GLY A 324 -11.96 -10.02 -6.09
CA GLY A 324 -11.16 -8.80 -6.12
C GLY A 324 -11.15 -8.00 -4.82
N TYR A 325 -11.58 -8.56 -3.69
CA TYR A 325 -11.54 -7.92 -2.37
C TYR A 325 -10.35 -8.38 -1.56
N ILE A 326 -9.73 -7.45 -0.82
CA ILE A 326 -8.66 -7.78 0.12
C ILE A 326 -9.25 -8.62 1.25
N ASP A 327 -8.82 -9.87 1.41
CA ASP A 327 -9.28 -10.73 2.50
C ASP A 327 -8.53 -10.35 3.78
N GLU A 328 -9.16 -9.47 4.57
CA GLU A 328 -8.60 -8.99 5.83
C GLU A 328 -8.49 -10.08 6.93
N ASN A 329 -9.05 -11.27 6.70
CA ASN A 329 -9.06 -12.37 7.67
C ASN A 329 -8.00 -13.45 7.43
N ASP A 330 -7.25 -13.37 6.32
CA ASP A 330 -6.10 -14.22 6.12
C ASP A 330 -4.96 -13.71 7.03
N ASP A 331 -4.47 -14.60 7.90
CA ASP A 331 -3.32 -14.39 8.78
C ASP A 331 -1.99 -14.71 8.08
N TYR A 332 -2.04 -15.10 6.81
CA TYR A 332 -0.94 -15.10 5.85
C TYR A 332 -0.73 -13.66 5.32
N ASP A 333 -0.55 -12.75 6.28
CA ASP A 333 -0.26 -11.32 6.10
C ASP A 333 1.15 -11.09 5.50
N TYR A 334 1.64 -12.03 4.68
CA TYR A 334 2.71 -11.84 3.72
C TYR A 334 2.21 -10.90 2.62
N ARG A 335 2.12 -9.61 2.99
CA ARG A 335 1.91 -8.48 2.08
C ARG A 335 3.17 -8.19 1.27
N GLU A 336 3.82 -9.24 0.79
CA GLU A 336 4.88 -9.11 -0.17
C GLU A 336 4.17 -8.98 -1.50
N THR A 337 4.00 -7.74 -1.95
CA THR A 337 3.83 -7.54 -3.39
C THR A 337 5.22 -7.83 -3.96
N PRO A 338 5.47 -8.95 -4.66
CA PRO A 338 6.60 -8.94 -5.54
C PRO A 338 6.28 -7.85 -6.56
N VAL A 339 6.83 -6.66 -6.35
CA VAL A 339 7.15 -5.79 -7.48
C VAL A 339 8.24 -6.55 -8.22
N SER A 340 7.84 -7.61 -8.92
CA SER A 340 8.66 -8.27 -9.90
C SER A 340 8.78 -7.23 -11.01
N SER A 341 9.80 -6.39 -10.93
CA SER A 341 10.38 -5.79 -12.13
C SER A 341 11.07 -6.94 -12.85
N LEU A 342 10.29 -7.80 -13.47
CA LEU A 342 10.83 -8.92 -14.22
C LEU A 342 11.25 -8.39 -15.59
N MET A 343 12.54 -8.54 -15.85
CA MET A 343 13.21 -8.57 -17.15
C MET A 343 13.00 -7.39 -18.09
N TYR A 344 13.91 -6.42 -17.98
CA TYR A 344 14.28 -5.58 -19.11
C TYR A 344 15.25 -6.37 -20.00
N PRO A 345 14.99 -6.55 -21.31
CA PRO A 345 16.01 -7.05 -22.22
C PRO A 345 16.93 -5.88 -22.59
N ILE A 346 17.88 -5.50 -21.72
CA ILE A 346 19.00 -4.64 -22.18
C ILE A 346 19.97 -5.47 -23.04
N PHE A 347 19.88 -6.81 -23.02
CA PHE A 347 20.83 -7.69 -23.69
C PHE A 347 20.37 -8.29 -25.04
N ASP A 348 19.24 -7.90 -25.62
CA ASP A 348 19.08 -8.10 -27.09
C ASP A 348 19.87 -7.00 -27.83
N ILE A 349 21.18 -6.96 -27.57
CA ILE A 349 22.12 -6.26 -28.45
C ILE A 349 22.26 -7.18 -29.67
N ARG A 350 21.30 -7.08 -30.60
CA ARG A 350 21.56 -7.41 -32.00
C ARG A 350 22.59 -6.40 -32.51
N LEU A 351 23.87 -6.68 -32.28
CA LEU A 351 24.98 -6.12 -33.05
C LEU A 351 25.19 -6.96 -34.30
#